data_AF-A0A0D2LIV0-F1
#
_entry.id   AF-A0A0D2LIV0-F1
#
_cell.length_a   1.000
_cell.length_b   1.000
_cell.length_c   1.000
_cell.angle_alpha   90.00
_cell.angle_beta   90.00
_cell.angle_gamma   90.00
#
_symmetry.space_group_name_H-M   'P 1'
#
loop_
_entity.id
_entity.type
_entity.pdbx_description
1 polymer ?
#
loop_
_entity_poly.entity_id
_entity_poly.type
_entity_poly.pdbx_seq_one_letter_code
_entity_poly.pdbx_strand_id
1 'polypeptide(L)'
;MLGDHFLKEQGLGFTAVPHVAERVVIAPGDDAALVIASDGLWDVTSSDRAAALVARALTGGEGGACGAAEALMAHAVAQRSKDDVSLMVLRIRPPPLSAAGAPPGALPAAAAGGGARR
;
A
#
# COMPACT_ATOMS: atom_id res chain seq x y z
N MET A 1 -4.73 14.29 18.31
CA MET A 1 -5.10 14.82 16.98
C MET A 1 -3.83 15.23 16.25
N LEU A 2 -3.74 15.00 14.94
CA LEU A 2 -2.57 15.35 14.15
C LEU A 2 -2.64 16.83 13.72
N GLY A 3 -1.77 17.70 14.24
CA GLY A 3 -1.58 19.09 13.78
C GLY A 3 -2.80 20.04 13.90
N ASP A 4 -2.59 21.28 13.45
CA ASP A 4 -3.58 22.35 13.19
C ASP A 4 -4.71 22.47 14.23
N HIS A 5 -4.32 22.43 15.50
CA HIS A 5 -5.26 22.44 16.63
C HIS A 5 -6.18 23.68 16.58
N PHE A 6 -5.59 24.86 16.43
CA PHE A 6 -6.31 26.12 16.39
C PHE A 6 -7.35 26.15 15.25
N LEU A 7 -6.98 25.73 14.04
CA LEU A 7 -7.88 25.77 12.88
C LEU A 7 -9.10 24.84 13.05
N LYS A 8 -8.92 23.72 13.76
CA LYS A 8 -10.00 22.77 14.07
C LYS A 8 -10.94 23.30 15.14
N GLU A 9 -10.41 23.93 16.18
CA GLU A 9 -11.23 24.55 17.24
C GLU A 9 -12.06 25.73 16.73
N GLN A 10 -11.52 26.51 15.80
CA GLN A 10 -12.24 27.61 15.17
C GLN A 10 -13.30 27.14 14.15
N GLY A 11 -13.43 25.84 13.89
CA GLY A 11 -14.44 25.29 12.98
C GLY A 11 -14.23 25.65 11.51
N LEU A 12 -12.98 25.95 11.09
CA LEU A 12 -12.65 26.47 9.76
C LEU A 12 -12.57 25.38 8.67
N GLY A 13 -13.32 24.29 8.81
CA GLY A 13 -13.38 23.22 7.82
C GLY A 13 -12.25 22.17 7.88
N PHE A 14 -11.39 22.23 8.90
CA PHE A 14 -10.37 21.20 9.13
C PHE A 14 -10.93 20.09 10.04
N THR A 15 -10.67 18.83 9.69
CA THR A 15 -11.07 17.66 10.49
C THR A 15 -9.88 16.76 10.78
N ALA A 16 -9.90 16.11 11.95
CA ALA A 16 -8.98 15.03 12.29
C ALA A 16 -9.58 13.64 12.00
N VAL A 17 -10.81 13.58 11.52
CA VAL A 17 -11.49 12.33 11.15
C VAL A 17 -11.03 11.93 9.74
N PRO A 18 -10.38 10.76 9.58
CA PRO A 18 -9.92 10.32 8.27
C PRO A 18 -11.11 9.85 7.43
N HIS A 19 -10.95 9.92 6.11
CA HIS A 19 -11.79 9.16 5.20
C HIS A 19 -11.40 7.68 5.24
N VAL A 20 -12.38 6.79 5.41
CA VAL A 20 -12.19 5.34 5.36
C VAL A 20 -12.99 4.79 4.19
N ALA A 21 -12.28 4.31 3.18
CA ALA A 21 -12.88 3.67 2.02
C ALA A 21 -13.24 2.21 2.30
N GLU A 22 -14.12 1.64 1.48
CA GLU A 22 -14.41 0.21 1.50
C GLU A 22 -13.19 -0.62 1.10
N ARG A 23 -13.16 -1.89 1.51
CA ARG A 23 -12.08 -2.80 1.16
C ARG A 23 -12.08 -3.09 -0.34
N VAL A 24 -10.89 -3.09 -0.93
CA VAL A 24 -10.67 -3.63 -2.28
C VAL A 24 -10.27 -5.09 -2.16
N VAL A 25 -10.96 -5.98 -2.86
CA VAL A 25 -10.67 -7.42 -2.87
C VAL A 25 -9.88 -7.74 -4.13
N ILE A 26 -8.69 -8.31 -3.95
CA ILE A 26 -7.86 -8.83 -5.04
C ILE A 26 -8.23 -10.30 -5.22
N ALA A 27 -8.57 -10.72 -6.44
CA ALA A 27 -8.97 -12.09 -6.68
C ALA A 27 -7.78 -13.05 -6.49
N PRO A 28 -8.02 -14.32 -6.08
CA PRO A 28 -6.95 -15.30 -5.99
C PRO A 28 -6.23 -15.50 -7.32
N GLY A 29 -4.90 -15.46 -7.29
CA GLY A 29 -4.06 -15.56 -8.50
C GLY A 29 -3.87 -14.25 -9.28
N ASP A 30 -4.57 -13.17 -8.92
CA ASP A 30 -4.38 -11.86 -9.55
C ASP A 30 -3.23 -11.11 -8.86
N ASP A 31 -2.19 -10.79 -9.64
CA ASP A 31 -1.11 -9.91 -9.19
C ASP A 31 -1.63 -8.45 -9.14
N ALA A 32 -1.40 -7.78 -8.01
CA ALA A 32 -1.77 -6.38 -7.83
C ALA A 32 -0.60 -5.56 -7.27
N ALA A 33 -0.68 -4.24 -7.44
CA ALA A 33 0.26 -3.30 -6.86
C ALA A 33 -0.48 -2.16 -6.16
N LEU A 34 0.01 -1.77 -4.99
CA LEU A 34 -0.45 -0.60 -4.25
C LEU A 34 0.67 0.44 -4.20
N VAL A 35 0.34 1.68 -4.57
CA VAL A 35 1.24 2.84 -4.44
C VAL A 35 0.69 3.75 -3.35
N ILE A 36 1.53 4.07 -2.36
CA ILE A 36 1.25 5.07 -1.34
C ILE A 36 2.34 6.12 -1.47
N ALA A 37 1.99 7.39 -1.60
CA ALA A 37 2.95 8.47 -1.74
C ALA A 37 2.42 9.79 -1.21
N SER A 38 3.33 10.69 -0.82
CA SER A 38 3.01 12.11 -0.58
C SER A 38 2.55 12.81 -1.86
N ASP A 39 1.88 13.95 -1.68
CA ASP A 39 1.45 14.87 -2.74
C ASP A 39 2.60 15.30 -3.66
N GLY A 40 3.83 15.41 -3.15
CA GLY A 40 5.01 15.68 -3.96
C GLY A 40 5.17 14.75 -5.19
N LEU A 41 4.66 13.51 -5.16
CA LEU A 41 4.56 12.67 -6.36
C LEU A 41 3.37 13.05 -7.24
N TRP A 42 2.19 13.16 -6.64
CA TRP A 42 0.90 13.31 -7.33
C TRP A 42 0.70 14.70 -7.95
N ASP A 43 1.42 15.71 -7.48
CA ASP A 43 1.44 17.05 -8.08
C ASP A 43 2.04 17.05 -9.49
N VAL A 44 2.89 16.06 -9.81
CA VAL A 44 3.63 15.98 -11.07
C VAL A 44 3.29 14.78 -11.94
N THR A 45 2.41 13.87 -11.46
CA THR A 45 2.01 12.67 -12.19
C THR A 45 0.57 12.27 -11.90
N SER A 46 -0.10 11.67 -12.88
CA SER A 46 -1.43 11.08 -12.68
C SER A 46 -1.35 9.66 -12.15
N SER A 47 -2.44 9.17 -11.53
CA SER A 47 -2.58 7.77 -11.11
C SER A 47 -2.34 6.80 -12.26
N ASP A 48 -2.87 7.07 -13.45
CA ASP A 48 -2.70 6.22 -14.63
C ASP A 48 -1.24 6.16 -15.09
N ARG A 49 -0.55 7.29 -15.04
CA ARG A 49 0.86 7.35 -15.43
C ARG A 49 1.73 6.61 -14.42
N ALA A 50 1.47 6.78 -13.14
CA ALA A 50 2.14 6.04 -12.08
C ALA A 50 1.91 4.53 -12.22
N ALA A 51 0.66 4.11 -12.47
CA ALA A 51 0.31 2.70 -12.69
C ALA A 51 1.07 2.09 -13.87
N ALA A 52 1.19 2.82 -14.99
CA ALA A 52 1.95 2.36 -16.16
C ALA A 52 3.45 2.18 -15.85
N LEU A 53 4.06 3.08 -15.06
CA LEU A 53 5.45 2.97 -14.65
C LEU A 53 5.67 1.76 -13.73
N VAL A 54 4.78 1.56 -12.76
CA VAL A 54 4.81 0.41 -11.86
C VAL A 54 4.64 -0.90 -12.63
N ALA A 55 3.65 -0.98 -13.52
CA ALA A 55 3.41 -2.17 -14.33
C ALA A 55 4.65 -2.54 -15.15
N ARG A 56 5.26 -1.55 -15.84
CA ARG A 56 6.48 -1.75 -16.63
C ARG A 56 7.64 -2.28 -15.78
N ALA A 57 7.84 -1.72 -14.58
CA ALA A 57 8.90 -2.14 -13.68
C ALA A 57 8.66 -3.57 -13.15
N LEU A 58 7.42 -3.92 -12.80
CA LEU A 58 7.08 -5.24 -12.29
C LEU A 58 7.18 -6.35 -13.35
N THR A 59 6.89 -6.03 -14.63
CA THR A 59 7.03 -6.97 -15.75
C THR A 59 8.46 -7.10 -16.26
N GLY A 60 9.28 -6.05 -16.08
CA GLY A 60 10.65 -5.98 -16.59
C GLY A 60 11.67 -6.87 -15.87
N GLY A 61 11.27 -7.55 -14.79
CA GLY A 61 12.08 -8.58 -14.12
C GLY A 61 13.14 -8.06 -13.14
N GLU A 62 13.56 -6.80 -13.23
CA GLU A 62 14.60 -6.24 -12.37
C GLU A 62 14.03 -5.31 -11.27
N GLY A 63 14.44 -5.54 -10.03
CA GLY A 63 14.13 -4.68 -8.88
C GLY A 63 12.74 -4.86 -8.24
N GLY A 64 11.77 -5.48 -8.91
CA GLY A 64 10.45 -5.75 -8.35
C GLY A 64 9.76 -4.49 -7.80
N ALA A 65 9.22 -4.57 -6.58
CA ALA A 65 8.60 -3.40 -5.93
C ALA A 65 9.61 -2.26 -5.66
N CYS A 66 10.87 -2.57 -5.40
CA CYS A 66 11.93 -1.57 -5.19
C CYS A 66 12.20 -0.82 -6.51
N GLY A 67 12.37 -1.54 -7.61
CA GLY A 67 12.56 -0.94 -8.94
C GLY A 67 11.35 -0.10 -9.37
N ALA A 68 10.13 -0.51 -9.00
CA ALA A 68 8.93 0.29 -9.23
C ALA A 68 8.94 1.60 -8.42
N ALA A 69 9.35 1.56 -7.15
CA ALA A 69 9.50 2.74 -6.31
C ALA A 69 10.57 3.70 -6.86
N GLU A 70 11.73 3.18 -7.27
CA GLU A 70 12.80 3.95 -7.90
C GLU A 70 12.35 4.60 -9.21
N ALA A 71 11.58 3.89 -10.03
CA ALA A 71 11.03 4.43 -11.28
C ALA A 71 10.06 5.60 -11.03
N LEU A 72 9.21 5.51 -10.00
CA LEU A 72 8.32 6.61 -9.60
C LEU A 72 9.11 7.80 -9.05
N MET A 73 10.12 7.56 -8.21
CA MET A 73 10.99 8.60 -7.68
C MET A 73 11.74 9.32 -8.80
N ALA A 74 12.36 8.56 -9.71
CA ALA A 74 13.05 9.13 -10.87
C ALA A 74 12.10 9.94 -11.76
N HIS A 75 10.85 9.51 -11.91
CA HIS A 75 9.83 10.27 -12.62
C HIS A 75 9.50 11.60 -11.93
N ALA A 76 9.29 11.61 -10.61
CA ALA A 76 9.02 12.84 -9.86
C ALA A 76 10.17 13.84 -9.97
N VAL A 77 11.42 13.36 -9.86
CA VAL A 77 12.62 14.19 -10.05
C VAL A 77 12.71 14.74 -11.47
N ALA A 78 12.46 13.92 -12.50
CA ALA A 78 12.49 14.35 -13.89
C ALA A 78 11.43 15.42 -14.20
N GLN A 79 10.28 15.35 -13.53
CA GLN A 79 9.21 16.33 -13.62
C GLN A 79 9.43 17.57 -12.74
N ARG A 80 10.56 17.65 -12.03
CA ARG A 80 10.95 18.76 -11.15
C ARG A 80 9.93 19.01 -10.04
N SER A 81 9.50 17.95 -9.37
CA SER A 81 8.75 18.11 -8.13
C SER A 81 9.52 19.01 -7.15
N LYS A 82 8.80 19.91 -6.48
CA LYS A 82 9.35 20.92 -5.58
C LYS A 82 9.14 20.60 -4.10
N ASP A 83 8.40 19.54 -3.82
CA ASP A 83 8.07 19.10 -2.46
C ASP A 83 8.85 17.83 -2.10
N ASP A 84 8.83 17.48 -0.82
CA ASP A 84 9.39 16.24 -0.33
C ASP A 84 8.58 15.05 -0.86
N VAL A 85 9.27 14.15 -1.57
CA VAL A 85 8.67 12.94 -2.11
C VAL A 85 9.00 11.77 -1.20
N SER A 86 7.97 11.20 -0.59
CA SER A 86 8.04 9.91 0.10
C SER A 86 7.05 8.95 -0.54
N LEU A 87 7.49 7.74 -0.86
CA LEU A 87 6.63 6.76 -1.52
C LEU A 87 6.95 5.32 -1.13
N MET A 88 5.95 4.45 -1.23
CA MET A 88 6.00 3.02 -0.96
C MET A 88 5.24 2.28 -2.06
N VAL A 89 5.84 1.21 -2.57
CA VAL A 89 5.20 0.29 -3.52
C VAL A 89 5.07 -1.08 -2.87
N LEU A 90 3.85 -1.60 -2.80
CA LEU A 90 3.55 -2.96 -2.35
C LEU A 90 3.14 -3.82 -3.53
N ARG A 91 3.89 -4.89 -3.81
CA ARG A 91 3.47 -5.94 -4.75
C ARG A 91 2.71 -7.02 -3.98
N ILE A 92 1.46 -7.23 -4.32
CA ILE A 92 0.55 -8.19 -3.68
C ILE A 92 0.36 -9.36 -4.63
N ARG A 93 0.63 -10.58 -4.15
CA ARG A 93 0.49 -11.82 -4.92
C ARG A 93 -0.29 -12.85 -4.10
N PRO A 94 -1.63 -12.84 -4.17
CA PRO A 94 -2.45 -13.83 -3.51
C PRO A 94 -2.17 -15.22 -4.08
N PRO A 95 -2.05 -16.26 -3.25
CA PRO A 95 -1.92 -17.62 -3.75
C PRO A 95 -3.17 -18.01 -4.57
N PRO A 96 -3.01 -18.83 -5.62
CA PRO A 96 -4.16 -19.39 -6.33
C PRO A 96 -4.98 -20.27 -5.38
N LEU A 97 -6.29 -20.36 -5.62
CA LEU A 97 -7.23 -21.12 -4.78
C LEU A 97 -6.79 -22.57 -4.52
N SER A 98 -6.04 -23.18 -5.44
CA SER A 98 -5.51 -24.55 -5.30
C SER A 98 -4.37 -24.69 -4.28
N ALA A 99 -3.71 -23.60 -3.88
CA ALA A 99 -2.61 -23.61 -2.92
C ALA A 99 -3.06 -23.23 -1.48
N ALA A 100 -4.30 -22.76 -1.32
CA ALA A 100 -4.89 -22.41 -0.04
C ALA A 100 -5.48 -23.65 0.67
N GLY A 101 -4.60 -24.54 1.12
CA GLY A 101 -4.98 -25.50 2.15
C GLY A 101 -5.24 -24.77 3.46
N ALA A 102 -6.49 -24.81 3.93
CA ALA A 102 -7.06 -24.16 5.12
C ALA A 102 -7.58 -22.72 4.94
N PRO A 103 -8.78 -22.42 5.46
CA PRO A 103 -9.42 -21.11 5.31
C PRO A 103 -8.70 -20.02 6.13
N PRO A 104 -8.59 -18.79 5.60
CA PRO A 104 -8.01 -17.66 6.33
C PRO A 104 -8.98 -17.24 7.45
N GLY A 105 -8.57 -17.43 8.72
CA GLY A 105 -9.35 -17.06 9.91
C GLY A 105 -9.32 -18.07 11.06
N ALA A 106 -8.72 -19.25 10.88
CA ALA A 106 -8.52 -20.17 11.99
C ALA A 106 -7.39 -19.64 12.91
N LEU A 107 -7.77 -19.06 14.05
CA LEU A 107 -6.84 -18.88 15.17
C LEU A 107 -6.23 -20.25 15.52
N PRO A 108 -4.91 -20.35 15.75
CA PRO A 108 -4.30 -21.61 16.14
C PRO A 108 -4.99 -22.12 17.40
N ALA A 109 -5.55 -23.33 17.33
CA ALA A 109 -6.13 -23.99 18.49
C ALA A 109 -5.05 -24.02 19.59
N ALA A 110 -5.37 -23.42 20.73
CA ALA A 110 -4.49 -23.43 21.90
C ALA A 110 -4.03 -24.85 22.16
N ALA A 111 -2.72 -25.07 22.14
CA ALA A 111 -2.13 -26.34 22.56
C ALA A 111 -2.59 -26.59 24.00
N ALA A 112 -3.56 -27.48 24.16
CA ALA A 112 -4.01 -27.94 25.46
C ALA A 112 -2.83 -28.67 26.10
N GLY A 113 -2.12 -27.95 26.98
CA GLY A 113 -1.15 -28.50 27.89
C GLY A 113 -1.84 -29.48 28.83
N GLY A 114 -1.92 -30.74 28.40
CA GLY A 114 -2.30 -31.88 29.23
C GLY A 114 -1.08 -32.42 29.97
N GLY A 115 -0.66 -31.72 31.03
CA GLY A 115 0.18 -32.33 32.04
C GLY A 115 -0.61 -33.45 32.74
N ALA A 116 -0.16 -34.69 32.61
CA ALA A 116 -0.59 -35.77 33.50
C ALA A 116 0.66 -36.49 34.03
N ARG A 117 0.86 -36.29 35.33
CA ARG A 117 1.80 -36.99 36.20
C ARG A 117 1.51 -38.49 36.19
N ARG A 118 2.55 -39.32 36.05
CA ARG A 118 3.03 -40.30 37.05
C ARG A 118 4.16 -41.13 36.46
#